data_AF-G3UNE7-F1
#
_entry.id   AF-G3UNE7-F1
#
_cell.length_a   1.000
_cell.length_b   1.000
_cell.length_c   1.000
_cell.angle_alpha   90.00
_cell.angle_beta   90.00
_cell.angle_gamma   90.00
#
_symmetry.space_group_name_H-M   'P 1'
#
loop_
_entity.id
_entity.type
_entity.pdbx_description
1 polymer ?
#
loop_
_entity_poly.entity_id
_entity_poly.type
_entity_poly.pdbx_seq_one_letter_code
_entity_poly.pdbx_strand_id
1 'polypeptide(L)'
;RDLLTTTIKEGYDVMQADITSLRAKEINFDLETHGFDKAQAETISALSSLSYVSLDTIHKEMVTQAQQEITVQQLMAHLDSIKKKMVILKKSEFANLRTENEKRKIELDQVKQPLINETSRIRADNKLNINLERSRATDMFTNQRRKLMEVTIGYTEKDIQTRRLVSETSNKIDAEIASLKTLMESNRLETICYLTASGFTRLKTAMGFYRFWK
;
A
#
# COMPACT_ATOMS: atom_id res chain seq x y z
N ARG A 1 -45.59 -29.96 -30.64
CA ARG A 1 -47.00 -30.41 -30.45
C ARG A 1 -47.51 -30.84 -31.83
N ASP A 2 -46.77 -31.72 -32.50
CA ASP A 2 -46.61 -31.66 -33.98
C ASP A 2 -47.05 -32.94 -34.71
N LEU A 3 -47.79 -33.83 -34.04
CA LEU A 3 -48.23 -35.11 -34.63
C LEU A 3 -49.68 -35.08 -35.16
N LEU A 4 -50.47 -34.07 -34.81
CA LEU A 4 -51.91 -33.98 -35.18
C LEU A 4 -52.14 -33.15 -36.46
N THR A 5 -51.19 -32.31 -36.85
CA THR A 5 -51.31 -31.41 -38.00
C THR A 5 -51.14 -32.15 -39.33
N THR A 6 -50.34 -33.21 -39.37
CA THR A 6 -50.06 -33.98 -40.60
C THR A 6 -51.27 -34.80 -41.06
N THR A 7 -51.93 -35.52 -40.14
CA THR A 7 -53.09 -36.36 -40.48
C THR A 7 -54.34 -35.56 -40.87
N ILE A 8 -54.53 -34.37 -40.26
CA ILE A 8 -55.65 -33.48 -40.60
C ILE A 8 -55.41 -32.80 -41.96
N LYS A 9 -54.16 -32.45 -42.28
CA LYS A 9 -53.79 -31.85 -43.56
C LYS A 9 -53.96 -32.84 -44.73
N GLU A 10 -53.53 -34.10 -44.55
CA GLU A 10 -53.75 -35.18 -45.53
C GLU A 10 -55.24 -35.45 -45.80
N GLY A 11 -56.09 -35.45 -44.76
CA GLY A 11 -57.53 -35.64 -44.93
C GLY A 11 -58.23 -34.47 -45.67
N TYR A 12 -57.76 -33.24 -45.44
CA TYR A 12 -58.29 -32.05 -46.12
C TYR A 12 -57.89 -32.02 -47.60
N ASP A 13 -56.64 -32.36 -47.91
CA ASP A 13 -56.12 -32.38 -49.29
C ASP A 13 -56.80 -33.47 -50.14
N VAL A 14 -57.10 -34.64 -49.55
CA VAL A 14 -57.87 -35.72 -50.21
C VAL A 14 -59.31 -35.31 -50.47
N MET A 15 -59.98 -34.70 -49.49
CA MET A 15 -61.37 -34.22 -49.64
C MET A 15 -61.46 -33.09 -50.67
N GLN A 16 -60.44 -32.23 -50.74
CA GLN A 16 -60.37 -31.13 -51.70
C GLN A 16 -60.11 -31.63 -53.13
N ALA A 17 -59.32 -32.70 -53.29
CA ALA A 17 -59.12 -33.37 -54.58
C ALA A 17 -60.42 -34.01 -55.11
N ASP A 18 -61.19 -34.67 -54.24
CA ASP A 18 -62.48 -35.29 -54.61
C ASP A 18 -63.53 -34.25 -55.03
N ILE A 19 -63.62 -33.13 -54.32
CA ILE A 19 -64.52 -32.02 -54.65
C ILE A 19 -64.13 -31.37 -55.98
N THR A 20 -62.82 -31.21 -56.23
CA THR A 20 -62.30 -30.64 -57.49
C THR A 20 -62.58 -31.55 -58.68
N SER A 21 -62.50 -32.87 -58.48
CA SER A 21 -62.83 -33.89 -59.49
C SER A 21 -64.32 -33.97 -59.81
N LEU A 22 -65.19 -33.86 -58.80
CA LEU A 22 -66.64 -33.83 -58.98
C LEU A 22 -67.10 -32.58 -59.73
N ARG A 23 -66.58 -31.40 -59.35
CA ARG A 23 -66.89 -30.13 -60.03
C ARG A 23 -66.37 -30.09 -61.46
N ALA A 24 -65.21 -30.70 -61.73
CA ALA A 24 -64.69 -30.85 -63.09
C ALA A 24 -65.65 -31.64 -63.99
N LYS A 25 -66.28 -32.70 -63.46
CA LYS A 25 -67.27 -33.50 -64.20
C LYS A 25 -68.57 -32.72 -64.46
N GLU A 26 -69.01 -31.92 -63.50
CA GLU A 26 -70.20 -31.06 -63.64
C GLU A 26 -69.99 -29.97 -64.70
N ILE A 27 -68.83 -29.29 -64.69
CA ILE A 27 -68.45 -28.30 -65.71
C ILE A 27 -68.33 -28.95 -67.09
N ASN A 28 -67.77 -30.17 -67.16
CA ASN A 28 -67.63 -30.87 -68.43
C ASN A 28 -68.99 -31.21 -69.06
N PHE A 29 -69.95 -31.67 -68.24
CA PHE A 29 -71.30 -31.97 -68.69
C PHE A 29 -72.06 -30.71 -69.15
N ASP A 30 -71.91 -29.60 -68.44
CA ASP A 30 -72.51 -28.32 -68.85
C ASP A 30 -71.92 -27.80 -70.16
N LEU A 31 -70.63 -28.01 -70.41
CA LEU A 31 -69.99 -27.58 -71.66
C LEU A 31 -70.43 -28.45 -72.87
N GLU A 32 -70.52 -29.77 -72.69
CA GLU A 32 -71.01 -30.69 -73.74
C GLU A 32 -72.47 -30.39 -74.12
N THR A 33 -73.33 -30.04 -73.15
CA THR A 33 -74.74 -29.68 -73.41
C THR A 33 -74.91 -28.33 -74.12
N HIS A 34 -73.89 -27.47 -74.10
CA HIS A 34 -73.87 -26.17 -74.79
C HIS A 34 -73.14 -26.20 -76.15
N GLY A 35 -72.89 -27.40 -76.70
CA GLY A 35 -72.42 -27.57 -78.08
C GLY A 35 -70.90 -27.59 -78.25
N PHE A 36 -70.14 -27.75 -77.17
CA PHE A 36 -68.70 -28.01 -77.26
C PHE A 36 -68.43 -29.48 -77.56
N ASP A 37 -67.45 -29.76 -78.42
CA ASP A 37 -66.97 -31.13 -78.63
C ASP A 37 -66.32 -31.64 -77.34
N LYS A 38 -66.37 -32.96 -77.11
CA LYS A 38 -65.93 -33.60 -75.87
C LYS A 38 -64.48 -33.23 -75.51
N ALA A 39 -63.59 -33.20 -76.50
CA ALA A 39 -62.19 -32.81 -76.30
C ALA A 39 -62.05 -31.34 -75.86
N GLN A 40 -62.95 -30.46 -76.33
CA GLN A 40 -62.97 -29.04 -75.95
C GLN A 40 -63.51 -28.86 -74.52
N ALA A 41 -64.59 -29.56 -74.17
CA ALA A 41 -65.18 -29.54 -72.82
C ALA A 41 -64.19 -30.07 -71.77
N GLU A 42 -63.50 -31.17 -72.05
CA GLU A 42 -62.52 -31.77 -71.14
C GLU A 42 -61.33 -30.83 -70.91
N THR A 43 -60.85 -30.17 -71.97
CA THR A 43 -59.73 -29.21 -71.89
C THR A 43 -60.10 -27.98 -71.05
N ILE A 44 -61.30 -27.43 -71.22
CA ILE A 44 -61.78 -26.27 -70.46
C ILE A 44 -62.02 -26.64 -68.99
N SER A 45 -62.56 -27.84 -68.72
CA SER A 45 -62.73 -28.35 -67.35
C SER A 45 -61.40 -28.54 -66.63
N ALA A 46 -60.40 -29.14 -67.28
CA ALA A 46 -59.06 -29.28 -66.74
C ALA A 46 -58.40 -27.92 -66.45
N LEU A 47 -58.61 -26.92 -67.31
CA LEU A 47 -58.12 -25.55 -67.09
C LEU A 47 -58.80 -24.87 -65.90
N SER A 48 -60.10 -25.09 -65.69
CA SER A 48 -60.84 -24.60 -64.52
C SER A 48 -60.34 -25.24 -63.22
N SER A 49 -60.12 -26.56 -63.22
CA SER A 49 -59.52 -27.28 -62.09
C SER A 49 -58.12 -26.76 -61.77
N LEU A 50 -57.27 -26.57 -62.79
CA LEU A 50 -55.93 -26.01 -62.62
C LEU A 50 -55.97 -24.59 -62.06
N SER A 51 -56.90 -23.75 -62.55
CA SER A 51 -57.11 -22.39 -62.06
C SER A 51 -57.51 -22.37 -60.59
N TYR A 52 -58.43 -23.26 -60.18
CA TYR A 52 -58.87 -23.39 -58.80
C TYR A 52 -57.74 -23.84 -57.86
N VAL A 53 -56.97 -24.86 -58.27
CA VAL A 53 -55.80 -25.33 -57.51
C VAL A 53 -54.74 -24.24 -57.42
N SER A 54 -54.51 -23.46 -58.48
CA SER A 54 -53.56 -22.34 -58.43
C SER A 54 -54.03 -21.24 -57.48
N LEU A 55 -55.32 -20.91 -57.47
CA LEU A 55 -55.89 -19.91 -56.57
C LEU A 55 -55.87 -20.36 -55.11
N ASP A 56 -56.13 -21.63 -54.82
CA ASP A 56 -56.00 -22.21 -53.48
C ASP A 56 -54.54 -22.18 -52.99
N THR A 57 -53.60 -22.52 -53.88
CA THR A 57 -52.16 -22.45 -53.59
C THR A 57 -51.74 -21.01 -53.29
N ILE A 58 -52.11 -20.06 -54.14
CA ILE A 58 -51.86 -18.63 -53.95
C ILE A 58 -52.49 -18.15 -52.63
N HIS A 59 -53.71 -18.55 -52.29
CA HIS A 59 -54.37 -18.15 -51.05
C HIS A 59 -53.68 -18.71 -49.79
N LYS A 60 -53.15 -19.94 -49.86
CA LYS A 60 -52.42 -20.59 -48.76
C LYS A 60 -51.00 -20.05 -48.58
N GLU A 61 -50.30 -19.72 -49.68
CA GLU A 61 -48.91 -19.25 -49.66
C GLU A 61 -48.79 -17.73 -49.52
N MET A 62 -49.81 -16.97 -49.94
CA MET A 62 -49.82 -15.52 -49.76
C MET A 62 -50.14 -15.13 -48.33
N VAL A 63 -49.49 -14.06 -47.88
CA VAL A 63 -49.83 -13.40 -46.64
C VAL A 63 -51.06 -12.53 -46.86
N THR A 64 -52.09 -12.75 -46.06
CA THR A 64 -53.30 -11.92 -46.09
C THR A 64 -53.02 -10.55 -45.48
N GLN A 65 -53.77 -9.54 -45.91
CA GLN A 65 -53.66 -8.18 -45.37
C GLN A 65 -53.86 -8.17 -43.84
N ALA A 66 -54.80 -8.96 -43.32
CA ALA A 66 -55.03 -9.10 -41.88
C ALA A 66 -53.82 -9.69 -41.15
N GLN A 67 -53.17 -10.71 -41.72
CA GLN A 67 -51.96 -11.30 -41.14
C GLN A 67 -50.80 -10.30 -41.12
N GLN A 68 -50.63 -9.54 -42.21
CA GLN A 68 -49.62 -8.47 -42.28
C GLN A 68 -49.88 -7.39 -41.23
N GLU A 69 -51.13 -6.96 -41.06
CA GLU A 69 -51.50 -5.93 -40.08
C GLU A 69 -51.23 -6.38 -38.64
N ILE A 70 -51.53 -7.65 -38.30
CA ILE A 70 -51.17 -8.24 -37.00
C ILE A 70 -49.66 -8.19 -36.78
N THR A 71 -48.86 -8.59 -37.77
CA THR A 71 -47.39 -8.56 -37.65
C THR A 71 -46.87 -7.13 -37.50
N VAL A 72 -47.42 -6.16 -38.22
CA VAL A 72 -47.06 -4.75 -38.07
C VAL A 72 -47.42 -4.23 -36.68
N GLN A 73 -48.61 -4.54 -36.16
CA GLN A 73 -49.01 -4.14 -34.80
C GLN A 73 -48.08 -4.75 -33.72
N GLN A 74 -47.68 -6.01 -33.88
CA GLN A 74 -46.69 -6.64 -32.99
C GLN A 74 -45.35 -5.92 -33.04
N LEU A 75 -44.84 -5.61 -34.24
CA LEU A 75 -43.60 -4.86 -34.41
C LEU A 75 -43.69 -3.47 -33.78
N MET A 76 -44.82 -2.77 -33.94
CA MET A 76 -45.07 -1.48 -33.30
C MET A 76 -45.05 -1.58 -31.78
N ALA A 77 -45.71 -2.58 -31.19
CA ALA A 77 -45.71 -2.81 -29.75
C ALA A 77 -44.30 -3.09 -29.19
N HIS A 78 -43.49 -3.88 -29.90
CA HIS A 78 -42.09 -4.12 -29.54
C HIS A 78 -41.25 -2.85 -29.63
N LEU A 79 -41.44 -2.05 -30.67
CA LEU A 79 -40.74 -0.79 -30.87
C LEU A 79 -41.09 0.23 -29.77
N ASP A 80 -42.35 0.28 -29.35
CA ASP A 80 -42.79 1.12 -28.22
C ASP A 80 -42.21 0.65 -26.88
N SER A 81 -42.09 -0.66 -26.67
CA SER A 81 -41.40 -1.22 -25.51
C SER A 81 -39.92 -0.82 -25.47
N ILE A 82 -39.22 -0.91 -26.60
CA ILE A 82 -37.82 -0.49 -26.73
C ILE A 82 -37.67 1.01 -26.46
N LYS A 83 -38.55 1.85 -27.03
CA LYS A 83 -38.56 3.30 -26.77
C LYS A 83 -38.73 3.61 -25.29
N LYS A 84 -39.67 2.95 -24.61
CA LYS A 84 -39.88 3.12 -23.16
C LYS A 84 -38.62 2.77 -22.37
N LYS A 85 -38.00 1.62 -22.65
CA LYS A 85 -36.74 1.21 -22.01
C LYS A 85 -35.62 2.23 -22.24
N MET A 86 -35.49 2.73 -23.46
CA MET A 86 -34.49 3.76 -23.79
C MET A 86 -34.71 5.05 -23.01
N VAL A 87 -35.96 5.50 -22.85
CA VAL A 87 -36.29 6.69 -22.08
C VAL A 87 -36.01 6.48 -20.59
N ILE A 88 -36.37 5.33 -20.02
CA ILE A 88 -36.09 4.99 -18.61
C ILE A 88 -34.58 4.98 -18.38
N LEU A 89 -33.82 4.32 -19.24
CA LEU A 89 -32.37 4.26 -19.17
C LEU A 89 -31.77 5.69 -19.20
N LYS A 90 -32.17 6.51 -20.17
CA LYS A 90 -31.69 7.90 -20.33
C LYS A 90 -32.06 8.82 -19.18
N LYS A 91 -33.28 8.73 -18.66
CA LYS A 91 -33.78 9.66 -17.65
C LYS A 91 -33.45 9.23 -16.23
N SER A 92 -33.54 7.94 -15.92
CA SER A 92 -33.40 7.42 -14.56
C SER A 92 -31.98 6.94 -14.31
N GLU A 93 -31.50 5.94 -15.07
CA GLU A 93 -30.25 5.26 -14.73
C GLU A 93 -29.02 6.14 -14.97
N PHE A 94 -28.94 6.86 -16.10
CA PHE A 94 -27.83 7.79 -16.33
C PHE A 94 -27.82 8.96 -15.35
N ALA A 95 -29.00 9.48 -14.96
CA ALA A 95 -29.09 10.54 -13.97
C ALA A 95 -28.62 10.05 -12.59
N ASN A 96 -29.06 8.86 -12.18
CA ASN A 96 -28.65 8.22 -10.93
C ASN A 96 -27.16 7.92 -10.91
N LEU A 97 -26.60 7.39 -12.00
CA LEU A 97 -25.16 7.13 -12.11
C LEU A 97 -24.36 8.44 -12.01
N ARG A 98 -24.85 9.53 -12.61
CA ARG A 98 -24.17 10.83 -12.53
C ARG A 98 -24.21 11.40 -11.11
N THR A 99 -25.35 11.34 -10.43
CA THR A 99 -25.47 11.81 -9.05
C THR A 99 -24.65 10.96 -8.09
N GLU A 100 -24.62 9.64 -8.27
CA GLU A 100 -23.77 8.74 -7.48
C GLU A 100 -22.28 8.96 -7.76
N ASN A 101 -21.90 9.24 -9.00
CA ASN A 101 -20.51 9.56 -9.35
C ASN A 101 -20.05 10.86 -8.69
N GLU A 102 -20.85 11.93 -8.77
CA GLU A 102 -20.55 13.19 -8.09
C GLU A 102 -20.51 13.03 -6.58
N LYS A 103 -21.44 12.27 -5.99
CA LYS A 103 -21.42 11.96 -4.56
C LYS A 103 -20.13 11.25 -4.15
N ARG A 104 -19.73 10.20 -4.88
CA ARG A 104 -18.48 9.47 -4.62
C ARG A 104 -17.25 10.36 -4.78
N LYS A 105 -17.25 11.27 -5.75
CA LYS A 105 -16.17 12.24 -5.94
C LYS A 105 -16.05 13.19 -4.74
N ILE A 106 -17.17 13.69 -4.22
CA ILE A 106 -17.20 14.53 -3.02
C ILE A 106 -16.69 13.76 -1.80
N GLU A 107 -17.17 12.53 -1.57
CA GLU A 107 -16.70 11.69 -0.46
C GLU A 107 -15.20 11.39 -0.54
N LEU A 108 -14.70 11.13 -1.76
CA LEU A 108 -13.27 10.95 -2.00
C LEU A 108 -12.46 12.20 -1.63
N ASP A 109 -12.91 13.38 -2.06
CA ASP A 109 -12.24 14.64 -1.73
C ASP A 109 -12.31 14.94 -0.23
N GLN A 110 -13.43 14.64 0.43
CA GLN A 110 -13.61 14.79 1.87
C GLN A 110 -12.68 13.90 2.69
N VAL A 111 -12.29 12.73 2.18
CA VAL A 111 -11.32 11.84 2.86
C VAL A 111 -9.88 12.21 2.50
N LYS A 112 -9.62 12.55 1.23
CA LYS A 112 -8.28 12.84 0.72
C LYS A 112 -7.69 14.11 1.34
N GLN A 113 -8.46 15.19 1.46
CA GLN A 113 -7.95 16.47 1.97
C GLN A 113 -7.49 16.38 3.44
N PRO A 114 -8.28 15.84 4.38
CA PRO A 114 -7.83 15.64 5.76
C PRO A 114 -6.62 14.73 5.87
N LEU A 115 -6.55 13.64 5.08
CA LEU A 115 -5.39 12.74 5.10
C LEU A 115 -4.09 13.45 4.68
N ILE A 116 -4.14 14.28 3.64
CA ILE A 116 -2.98 15.06 3.19
C ILE A 116 -2.54 16.06 4.28
N ASN A 117 -3.51 16.75 4.89
CA ASN A 117 -3.24 17.71 5.96
C ASN A 117 -2.65 17.03 7.19
N GLU A 118 -3.24 15.91 7.63
CA GLU A 118 -2.80 15.14 8.78
C GLU A 118 -1.40 14.57 8.56
N THR A 119 -1.15 13.99 7.39
CA THR A 119 0.17 13.47 7.02
C THR A 119 1.23 14.57 7.03
N SER A 120 0.88 15.77 6.56
CA SER A 120 1.78 16.92 6.54
C SER A 120 2.06 17.44 7.95
N ARG A 121 1.03 17.51 8.80
CA ARG A 121 1.13 17.89 10.22
C ARG A 121 2.02 16.91 10.99
N ILE A 122 1.73 15.61 10.92
CA ILE A 122 2.51 14.55 11.58
C ILE A 122 3.98 14.61 11.13
N ARG A 123 4.24 14.85 9.84
CA ARG A 123 5.61 14.98 9.32
C ARG A 123 6.33 16.19 9.92
N ALA A 124 5.66 17.33 10.03
CA ALA A 124 6.23 18.54 10.62
C ALA A 124 6.51 18.33 12.13
N ASP A 125 5.54 17.77 12.85
CA ASP A 125 5.66 17.47 14.29
C ASP A 125 6.79 16.47 14.56
N ASN A 126 6.88 15.39 13.79
CA ASN A 126 7.97 14.43 13.92
C ASN A 126 9.33 15.05 13.63
N LYS A 127 9.43 15.90 12.60
CA LYS A 127 10.69 16.61 12.30
C LYS A 127 11.09 17.53 13.45
N LEU A 128 10.13 18.27 14.02
CA LEU A 128 10.38 19.12 15.18
C LEU A 128 10.82 18.30 16.39
N ASN A 129 10.11 17.21 16.71
CA ASN A 129 10.42 16.35 17.84
C ASN A 129 11.84 15.75 17.72
N ILE A 130 12.18 15.20 16.55
CA ILE A 130 13.53 14.67 16.28
C ILE A 130 14.59 15.77 16.47
N ASN A 131 14.33 16.99 16.01
CA ASN A 131 15.27 18.08 16.16
C ASN A 131 15.43 18.52 17.64
N LEU A 132 14.34 18.56 18.40
CA LEU A 132 14.39 18.86 19.84
C LEU A 132 15.15 17.79 20.61
N GLU A 133 14.87 16.51 20.36
CA GLU A 133 15.59 15.39 20.98
C GLU A 133 17.07 15.37 20.58
N ARG A 134 17.39 15.67 19.32
CA ARG A 134 18.79 15.84 18.87
C ARG A 134 19.49 16.97 19.61
N SER A 135 18.83 18.12 19.79
CA SER A 135 19.39 19.25 20.54
C SER A 135 19.63 18.86 22.00
N ARG A 136 18.64 18.24 22.66
CA ARG A 136 18.76 17.75 24.04
C ARG A 136 19.91 16.76 24.20
N ALA A 137 20.02 15.79 23.31
CA ALA A 137 21.12 14.82 23.34
C ALA A 137 22.48 15.53 23.19
N THR A 138 22.60 16.46 22.25
CA THR A 138 23.82 17.23 22.02
C THR A 138 24.19 18.08 23.25
N ASP A 139 23.22 18.75 23.87
CA ASP A 139 23.44 19.55 25.08
C ASP A 139 23.87 18.67 26.27
N MET A 140 23.28 17.49 26.41
CA MET A 140 23.71 16.52 27.42
C MET A 140 25.15 16.04 27.18
N PHE A 141 25.51 15.69 25.94
CA PHE A 141 26.87 15.28 25.60
C PHE A 141 27.89 16.40 25.84
N THR A 142 27.59 17.63 25.43
CA THR A 142 28.48 18.77 25.66
C THR A 142 28.64 19.07 27.15
N ASN A 143 27.57 18.98 27.93
CA ASN A 143 27.60 19.14 29.39
C ASN A 143 28.43 18.04 30.07
N GLN A 144 28.28 16.78 29.66
CA GLN A 144 29.10 15.67 30.15
C GLN A 144 30.58 15.88 29.82
N ARG A 145 30.88 16.29 28.58
CA ARG A 145 32.25 16.62 28.17
C ARG A 145 32.86 17.75 28.99
N ARG A 146 32.07 18.80 29.30
CA ARG A 146 32.49 19.90 30.17
C ARG A 146 32.79 19.41 31.59
N LYS A 147 31.88 18.63 32.19
CA LYS A 147 32.11 18.04 33.53
C LYS A 147 33.35 17.16 33.56
N LEU A 148 33.55 16.35 32.52
CA LEU A 148 34.75 15.51 32.40
C LEU A 148 36.01 16.36 32.35
N MET A 149 36.02 17.42 31.53
CA MET A 149 37.13 18.37 31.46
C MET A 149 37.41 19.04 32.81
N GLU A 150 36.38 19.51 33.52
CA GLU A 150 36.52 20.12 34.85
C GLU A 150 37.15 19.14 35.87
N VAL A 151 36.70 17.88 35.86
CA VAL A 151 37.28 16.83 36.71
C VAL A 151 38.73 16.54 36.32
N THR A 152 39.04 16.43 35.03
CA THR A 152 40.41 16.22 34.54
C THR A 152 41.32 17.37 34.95
N ILE A 153 40.89 18.63 34.76
CA ILE A 153 41.66 19.82 35.16
C ILE A 153 41.89 19.80 36.68
N GLY A 154 40.84 19.62 37.48
CA GLY A 154 40.95 19.58 38.94
C GLY A 154 41.82 18.42 39.45
N TYR A 155 41.82 17.29 38.76
CA TYR A 155 42.73 16.17 39.04
C TYR A 155 44.18 16.54 38.73
N THR A 156 44.46 17.12 37.56
CA THR A 156 45.82 17.54 37.18
C THR A 156 46.39 18.61 38.11
N GLU A 157 45.56 19.57 38.54
CA GLU A 157 45.97 20.61 39.50
C GLU A 157 46.35 19.99 40.85
N LYS A 158 45.55 19.05 41.35
CA LYS A 158 45.87 18.30 42.57
C LYS A 158 47.12 17.45 42.42
N ASP A 159 47.31 16.76 41.29
CA ASP A 159 48.54 15.98 41.03
C ASP A 159 49.78 16.88 41.04
N ILE A 160 49.71 18.06 40.40
CA ILE A 160 50.79 19.05 40.42
C ILE A 160 51.05 19.53 41.85
N GLN A 161 50.00 19.85 42.62
CA GLN A 161 50.12 20.27 44.01
C GLN A 161 50.77 19.18 44.88
N THR A 162 50.32 17.93 44.76
CA THR A 162 50.89 16.79 45.47
C THR A 162 52.35 16.58 45.09
N ARG A 163 52.71 16.60 43.80
CA ARG A 163 54.11 16.50 43.35
C ARG A 163 54.98 17.62 43.90
N ARG A 164 54.46 18.85 43.94
CA ARG A 164 55.16 20.00 44.54
C ARG A 164 55.43 19.77 46.02
N LEU A 165 54.41 19.36 46.79
CA LEU A 165 54.56 19.06 48.22
C LEU A 165 55.55 17.92 48.46
N VAL A 166 55.50 16.85 47.66
CA VAL A 166 56.46 15.74 47.74
C VAL A 166 57.89 16.18 47.43
N SER A 167 58.08 17.05 46.44
CA SER A 167 59.40 17.62 46.14
C SER A 167 59.92 18.50 47.28
N GLU A 168 59.06 19.33 47.87
CA GLU A 168 59.42 20.18 49.01
C GLU A 168 59.81 19.35 50.23
N THR A 169 59.05 18.30 50.56
CA THR A 169 59.41 17.41 51.68
C THR A 169 60.68 16.62 51.40
N SER A 170 60.90 16.15 50.17
CA SER A 170 62.15 15.50 49.76
C SER A 170 63.35 16.43 49.96
N ASN A 171 63.27 17.66 49.46
CA ASN A 171 64.34 18.65 49.61
C ASN A 171 64.64 18.97 51.08
N LYS A 172 63.60 19.02 51.94
CA LYS A 172 63.77 19.22 53.37
C LYS A 172 64.47 18.04 54.04
N ILE A 173 64.08 16.81 53.70
CA ILE A 173 64.73 15.59 54.18
C ILE A 173 66.22 15.60 53.79
N ASP A 174 66.53 15.93 52.54
CA ASP A 174 67.91 16.01 52.06
C ASP A 174 68.73 17.07 52.84
N ALA A 175 68.13 18.23 53.14
CA ALA A 175 68.76 19.26 53.95
C ALA A 175 69.00 18.81 55.41
N GLU A 176 68.04 18.10 56.02
CA GLU A 176 68.19 17.52 57.37
C GLU A 176 69.25 16.41 57.41
N ILE A 177 69.33 15.57 56.37
CA ILE A 177 70.40 14.56 56.24
C ILE A 177 71.78 15.23 56.18
N ALA A 178 71.92 16.26 55.36
CA ALA A 178 73.18 17.00 55.23
C ALA A 178 73.58 17.69 56.55
N SER A 179 72.62 18.31 57.25
CA SER A 179 72.88 18.99 58.52
C SER A 179 73.25 17.99 59.63
N LEU A 180 72.53 16.88 59.77
CA LEU A 180 72.84 15.81 60.72
C LEU A 180 74.21 15.18 60.44
N LYS A 181 74.56 14.97 59.17
CA LYS A 181 75.87 14.46 58.77
C LYS A 181 76.99 15.42 59.20
N THR A 182 76.81 16.72 58.95
CA THR A 182 77.78 17.75 59.35
C THR A 182 77.93 17.80 60.88
N LEU A 183 76.81 17.75 61.62
CA LEU A 183 76.82 17.72 63.08
C LEU A 183 77.55 16.49 63.63
N MET A 184 77.32 15.32 63.03
CA MET A 184 77.98 14.08 63.41
C MET A 184 79.48 14.11 63.13
N GLU A 185 79.91 14.64 61.98
CA GLU A 185 81.33 14.83 61.65
C GLU A 185 82.01 15.78 62.65
N SER A 186 81.34 16.88 63.02
CA SER A 186 81.81 17.82 64.04
C SER A 186 81.96 17.16 65.41
N ASN A 187 80.94 16.45 65.89
CA ASN A 187 80.99 15.77 67.18
C ASN A 187 82.06 14.67 67.23
N ARG A 188 82.25 13.94 66.12
CA ARG A 188 83.36 12.97 66.00
C ARG A 188 84.71 13.67 66.11
N LEU A 189 84.90 14.81 65.44
CA LEU A 189 86.13 15.60 65.52
C LEU A 189 86.38 16.12 66.94
N GLU A 190 85.36 16.67 67.59
CA GLU A 190 85.42 17.10 69.00
C GLU A 190 85.84 15.95 69.91
N THR A 191 85.20 14.78 69.79
CA THR A 191 85.53 13.60 70.60
C THR A 191 86.99 13.18 70.42
N ILE A 192 87.51 13.19 69.18
CA ILE A 192 88.93 12.92 68.90
C ILE A 192 89.83 13.96 69.57
N CYS A 193 89.49 15.25 69.49
CA CYS A 193 90.23 16.33 70.14
C CYS A 193 90.23 16.19 71.68
N TYR A 194 89.07 15.90 72.30
CA TYR A 194 88.95 15.67 73.74
C TYR A 194 89.74 14.44 74.21
N LEU A 195 89.68 13.33 73.48
CA LEU A 195 90.47 12.13 73.78
C LEU A 195 91.97 12.42 73.71
N THR A 196 92.40 13.17 72.70
CA THR A 196 93.79 13.59 72.53
C THR A 196 94.23 14.50 73.68
N ALA A 197 93.44 15.53 74.01
CA ALA A 197 93.71 16.48 75.09
C ALA A 197 93.75 15.80 76.47
N SER A 198 92.82 14.88 76.76
CA SER A 198 92.81 14.13 78.00
C SER A 198 93.96 13.14 78.11
N GLY A 199 94.36 12.48 77.00
CA GLY A 199 95.56 11.67 76.92
C GLY A 199 96.83 12.47 77.25
N PHE A 200 97.01 13.63 76.62
CA PHE A 200 98.12 14.54 76.92
C PHE A 200 98.13 15.00 78.38
N THR A 201 96.95 15.29 78.96
CA THR A 201 96.85 15.71 80.37
C THR A 201 97.27 14.59 81.31
N ARG A 202 96.82 13.35 81.08
CA ARG A 202 97.23 12.17 81.86
C ARG A 202 98.73 11.87 81.74
N LEU A 203 99.29 12.03 80.55
CA LEU A 203 100.73 11.87 80.33
C LEU A 203 101.52 12.95 81.08
N LYS A 204 101.03 14.20 81.07
CA LYS A 204 101.64 15.33 81.79
C LYS A 204 101.62 15.12 83.30
N THR A 205 100.50 14.64 83.86
CA THR A 205 100.42 14.33 85.30
C THR A 205 101.31 13.14 85.67
N ALA A 206 101.33 12.07 84.87
CA ALA A 206 102.22 10.92 85.08
C ALA A 206 103.71 11.32 85.05
N MET A 207 104.12 12.19 84.11
CA MET A 207 105.47 12.78 84.10
C MET A 207 105.74 13.64 85.34
N GLY A 208 104.75 14.39 85.81
CA GLY A 208 104.84 15.14 87.07
C GLY A 208 105.08 14.23 88.28
N PHE A 209 104.34 13.13 88.40
CA PHE A 209 104.53 12.12 89.45
C PHE A 209 105.87 11.38 89.34
N TYR A 210 106.29 10.99 88.13
CA TYR A 210 107.60 10.39 87.89
C TYR A 210 108.75 11.31 88.34
N ARG A 211 108.60 12.63 88.16
CA ARG A 211 109.54 13.64 88.65
C ARG A 211 109.53 13.83 90.16
N PHE A 212 108.46 13.46 90.86
CA PHE A 212 108.34 13.58 92.31
C PHE A 212 108.84 12.31 93.04
N TRP A 213 108.92 11.18 92.34
CA TRP A 213 109.38 9.89 92.88
C TRP A 213 110.86 9.59 92.58
N LYS A 214 111.56 10.53 91.94
CA LYS A 214 113.01 10.54 91.73
C LYS A 214 113.64 11.62 92.59
#